data_AF-A0A0A9YDQ3-F1
#
_entry.id   AF-A0A0A9YDQ3-F1
#
_cell.length_a   1.000
_cell.length_b   1.000
_cell.length_c   1.000
_cell.angle_alpha   90.00
_cell.angle_beta   90.00
_cell.angle_gamma   90.00
#
_symmetry.space_group_name_H-M   'P 1'
#
loop_
_entity.id
_entity.type
_entity.pdbx_description
1 polymer ?
#
loop_
_entity_poly.entity_id
_entity_poly.type
_entity_poly.pdbx_seq_one_letter_code
_entity_poly.pdbx_strand_id
1 'polypeptide(L)'
;MIGDPHVRRVRYLYKVILRLHRGLPEDLNKLGTAYMKDEFKRHKTCDVVTASKFLSGWTDYAIGLTKQLGITGLKSGTKLGQPLGPDDIDHFNAEQVAQLYELKKVTHGVPD
;
A
#
# COMPACT_ATOMS: atom_id res chain seq x y z
N MET A 1 -4.21 32.47 0.73
CA MET A 1 -3.56 31.86 -0.46
C MET A 1 -4.10 30.45 -0.64
N ILE A 2 -4.83 30.20 -1.73
CA ILE A 2 -5.27 28.84 -2.09
C ILE A 2 -4.01 28.11 -2.58
N GLY A 3 -3.51 27.15 -1.80
CA GLY A 3 -2.32 26.38 -2.18
C GLY A 3 -2.56 25.58 -3.47
N ASP A 4 -1.48 25.27 -4.19
CA ASP A 4 -1.49 24.51 -5.44
C ASP A 4 -2.46 23.30 -5.36
N PRO A 5 -3.44 23.16 -6.28
CA PRO A 5 -4.41 22.07 -6.30
C PRO A 5 -3.78 20.68 -6.24
N HIS A 6 -2.65 20.47 -6.93
CA HIS A 6 -1.90 19.21 -6.90
C HIS A 6 -1.37 18.94 -5.49
N VAL A 7 -0.69 19.92 -4.88
CA VAL A 7 -0.15 19.79 -3.51
C VAL A 7 -1.25 19.52 -2.50
N ARG A 8 -2.43 20.14 -2.66
CA ARG A 8 -3.60 19.86 -1.81
C ARG A 8 -4.08 18.42 -1.96
N ARG A 9 -4.17 17.90 -3.20
CA ARG A 9 -4.56 16.51 -3.48
C ARG A 9 -3.56 15.52 -2.87
N VAL A 10 -2.26 15.74 -3.05
CA VAL A 10 -1.20 14.90 -2.48
C VAL A 10 -1.31 14.86 -0.95
N ARG A 11 -1.42 16.02 -0.29
CA ARG A 11 -1.56 16.11 1.16
C ARG A 11 -2.83 15.46 1.69
N TYR A 12 -3.93 15.58 0.94
CA TYR A 12 -5.19 14.93 1.30
C TYR A 12 -5.03 13.40 1.28
N LEU A 13 -4.54 12.84 0.18
CA LEU A 13 -4.32 11.40 0.04
C LEU A 13 -3.38 10.87 1.13
N TYR A 14 -2.26 11.56 1.37
CA TYR A 14 -1.32 11.23 2.44
C TYR A 14 -2.01 11.15 3.82
N LYS A 15 -2.85 12.14 4.16
CA LYS A 15 -3.59 12.14 5.43
C LYS A 15 -4.65 11.05 5.51
N VAL A 16 -5.33 10.74 4.40
CA VAL A 16 -6.32 9.65 4.34
C VAL A 16 -5.65 8.31 4.63
N ILE A 17 -4.53 8.01 3.96
CA ILE A 17 -3.80 6.75 4.16
C ILE A 17 -3.30 6.63 5.61
N LEU A 18 -2.74 7.70 6.19
CA LEU A 18 -2.33 7.69 7.60
C LEU A 18 -3.49 7.43 8.57
N ARG A 19 -4.72 7.85 8.25
CA ARG A 19 -5.90 7.55 9.05
C ARG A 19 -6.31 6.09 8.89
N LEU A 20 -6.29 5.57 7.66
CA LEU A 20 -6.61 4.17 7.39
C LEU A 20 -5.64 3.21 8.10
N HIS A 21 -4.34 3.53 8.12
CA HIS A 21 -3.35 2.69 8.81
C HIS A 21 -3.62 2.53 10.31
N ARG A 22 -4.30 3.49 10.96
CA ARG A 22 -4.69 3.36 12.38
C ARG A 22 -5.72 2.25 12.62
N GLY A 23 -6.44 1.83 11.57
CA GLY A 23 -7.35 0.70 11.63
C GLY A 23 -6.68 -0.66 11.38
N LEU A 24 -5.38 -0.70 11.09
CA LEU A 24 -4.63 -1.93 10.84
C LEU A 24 -4.07 -2.54 12.14
N PRO A 25 -3.81 -3.86 12.15
CA PRO A 25 -2.99 -4.50 13.17
C PRO A 25 -1.65 -3.77 13.37
N GLU A 26 -1.13 -3.79 14.60
CA GLU A 26 0.00 -2.97 15.01
C GLU A 26 1.22 -3.09 14.09
N ASP A 27 1.61 -4.32 13.73
CA ASP A 27 2.77 -4.56 12.88
C ASP A 27 2.56 -4.05 11.45
N LEU A 28 1.37 -4.28 10.89
CA LEU A 28 1.02 -3.78 9.55
C LEU A 28 0.94 -2.25 9.52
N ASN A 29 0.43 -1.64 10.59
CA ASN A 29 0.42 -0.18 10.73
C ASN A 29 1.84 0.39 10.78
N LYS A 30 2.71 -0.16 11.63
CA LYS A 30 4.12 0.28 11.76
C LYS A 30 4.85 0.17 10.43
N LEU A 31 4.82 -1.02 9.81
CA LEU A 31 5.48 -1.29 8.55
C LEU A 31 4.93 -0.42 7.42
N GLY A 32 3.61 -0.43 7.22
CA GLY A 32 2.96 0.30 6.14
C GLY A 32 3.13 1.81 6.27
N THR A 33 3.06 2.36 7.50
CA THR A 33 3.26 3.79 7.74
C THR A 33 4.69 4.23 7.46
N ALA A 34 5.69 3.44 7.85
CA ALA A 34 7.09 3.74 7.55
C ALA A 34 7.33 3.74 6.03
N TYR A 35 6.90 2.66 5.35
CA TYR A 35 7.04 2.50 3.91
C TYR A 35 6.36 3.65 3.14
N MET A 36 5.11 3.96 3.46
CA MET A 36 4.34 5.02 2.81
C MET A 36 5.03 6.39 2.95
N LYS A 37 5.54 6.72 4.15
CA LYS A 37 6.25 7.99 4.37
C LYS A 37 7.47 8.11 3.47
N ASP A 38 8.24 7.04 3.37
CA ASP A 38 9.45 7.00 2.56
C ASP A 38 9.14 7.08 1.07
N GLU A 39 8.10 6.38 0.60
CA GLU A 39 7.64 6.46 -0.79
C GLU A 39 7.19 7.87 -1.18
N PHE A 40 6.35 8.51 -0.37
CA PHE A 40 5.94 9.90 -0.62
C PHE A 40 7.12 10.88 -0.56
N LYS A 41 8.13 10.59 0.28
CA LYS A 41 9.35 11.40 0.35
C LYS A 41 10.20 11.25 -0.92
N ARG A 42 10.39 10.01 -1.39
CA ARG A 42 11.14 9.70 -2.62
C ARG A 42 10.50 10.32 -3.87
N HIS A 43 9.18 10.43 -3.89
CA HIS A 43 8.44 10.95 -5.05
C HIS A 43 8.16 12.47 -5.03
N LYS A 44 8.74 13.23 -4.10
CA LYS A 44 8.49 14.69 -4.00
C LYS A 44 8.90 15.49 -5.23
N THR A 45 9.90 15.03 -5.97
CA THR A 45 10.50 15.74 -7.11
C THR A 45 10.40 14.95 -8.41
N CYS A 46 9.49 13.98 -8.50
CA CYS A 46 9.26 13.23 -9.73
C CYS A 46 8.54 14.08 -10.78
N ASP A 47 8.61 13.66 -12.04
CA ASP A 47 7.91 14.32 -13.14
C ASP A 47 6.39 14.11 -13.05
N VAL A 48 5.63 14.89 -13.82
CA VAL A 48 4.16 14.91 -13.78
C VAL A 48 3.55 13.56 -14.14
N VAL A 49 4.15 12.81 -15.08
CA VAL A 49 3.63 11.51 -15.52
C VAL A 49 3.81 10.49 -14.40
N THR A 50 5.00 10.45 -13.81
CA THR A 50 5.31 9.59 -12.66
C THR A 50 4.44 9.95 -11.46
N ALA A 51 4.27 11.23 -11.15
CA ALA A 51 3.41 11.70 -10.06
C ALA A 51 1.95 11.28 -10.26
N SER A 52 1.44 11.33 -11.50
CA SER A 52 0.08 10.90 -11.82
C SER A 52 -0.11 9.40 -11.58
N LYS A 53 0.81 8.56 -12.05
CA LYS A 53 0.78 7.10 -11.84
C LYS A 53 0.89 6.77 -10.35
N PHE A 54 1.82 7.42 -9.65
CA PHE A 54 2.03 7.28 -8.21
C PHE A 54 0.74 7.58 -7.43
N LEU A 55 0.11 8.73 -7.70
CA LEU A 55 -1.15 9.10 -7.04
C LEU A 55 -2.30 8.15 -7.36
N SER A 56 -2.36 7.60 -8.58
CA SER A 56 -3.36 6.59 -8.94
C SER A 56 -3.19 5.34 -8.06
N GLY A 57 -1.99 4.76 -8.03
CA GLY A 57 -1.72 3.54 -7.24
C GLY A 57 -2.01 3.72 -5.75
N TRP A 58 -1.63 4.85 -5.17
CA TRP A 58 -1.95 5.14 -3.76
C TRP A 58 -3.45 5.41 -3.52
N THR A 59 -4.18 5.93 -4.52
CA THR A 59 -5.63 6.09 -4.45
C THR A 59 -6.32 4.73 -4.48
N ASP A 60 -5.91 3.84 -5.38
CA ASP A 60 -6.45 2.49 -5.50
C ASP A 60 -6.19 1.68 -4.22
N TYR A 61 -4.97 1.77 -3.67
CA TYR A 61 -4.64 1.23 -2.36
C TYR A 61 -5.56 1.75 -1.25
N ALA A 62 -5.74 3.07 -1.16
CA ALA A 62 -6.61 3.67 -0.14
C ALA A 62 -8.08 3.24 -0.27
N ILE A 63 -8.59 3.11 -1.51
CA ILE A 63 -9.94 2.62 -1.78
C ILE A 63 -10.08 1.16 -1.34
N GLY A 64 -9.12 0.30 -1.70
CA GLY A 64 -9.10 -1.11 -1.30
C GLY A 64 -9.07 -1.27 0.22
N LEU A 65 -8.20 -0.50 0.89
CA LEU A 65 -8.08 -0.54 2.35
C LEU A 65 -9.33 -0.02 3.05
N THR A 66 -9.97 1.02 2.52
CA THR A 66 -11.24 1.55 3.06
C THR A 66 -12.34 0.48 3.00
N LYS A 67 -12.44 -0.26 1.89
CA LYS A 67 -13.42 -1.36 1.74
C LYS A 67 -13.19 -2.47 2.76
N GLN A 68 -11.93 -2.79 3.06
CA GLN A 68 -11.57 -3.84 4.02
C GLN A 68 -11.78 -3.40 5.47
N LEU A 69 -11.43 -2.17 5.82
CA LEU A 69 -11.54 -1.68 7.20
C LEU A 69 -12.98 -1.26 7.58
N GLY A 70 -13.79 -0.79 6.63
CA GLY A 70 -15.09 -0.21 6.94
C GLY A 70 -15.00 1.02 7.87
N ILE A 71 -16.13 1.40 8.49
CA ILE A 71 -16.25 2.65 9.28
C ILE A 71 -15.56 2.54 10.66
N THR A 72 -15.51 1.34 11.24
CA THR A 72 -15.08 1.11 12.63
C THR A 72 -13.64 0.60 12.77
N GLY A 73 -12.90 0.48 11.66
CA GLY A 73 -11.63 -0.25 11.64
C GLY A 73 -11.84 -1.76 11.49
N LEU A 74 -10.74 -2.52 11.44
CA LEU A 74 -10.76 -3.95 11.10
C LEU A 74 -11.72 -4.71 12.03
N LYS A 75 -12.80 -5.27 11.46
CA LYS A 75 -13.69 -6.15 12.20
C LYS A 75 -13.01 -7.48 12.44
N SER A 76 -13.29 -8.10 13.59
CA SER A 76 -12.77 -9.43 13.90
C SER A 76 -13.13 -10.41 12.78
N GLY A 77 -12.14 -11.12 12.24
CA GLY A 77 -12.30 -12.07 11.13
C GLY A 77 -12.25 -11.46 9.72
N THR A 78 -12.13 -10.14 9.55
CA THR A 78 -11.91 -9.54 8.24
C THR A 78 -10.52 -9.86 7.72
N LYS A 79 -10.44 -10.54 6.57
CA LYS A 79 -9.16 -10.78 5.87
C LYS A 79 -8.66 -9.47 5.25
N LEU A 80 -7.43 -9.11 5.57
CA LEU A 80 -6.71 -8.03 4.92
C LEU A 80 -6.00 -8.52 3.65
N GLY A 81 -5.89 -7.65 2.66
CA GLY A 81 -5.26 -7.94 1.37
C GLY A 81 -6.20 -8.63 0.38
N GLN A 82 -5.65 -8.96 -0.78
CA GLN A 82 -6.29 -9.74 -1.84
C GLN A 82 -5.32 -10.84 -2.29
N PRO A 83 -5.82 -11.99 -2.77
CA PRO A 83 -4.98 -12.98 -3.43
C PRO A 83 -4.28 -12.37 -4.64
N LEU A 84 -3.03 -12.77 -4.88
CA LEU A 84 -2.32 -12.44 -6.12
C LEU A 84 -2.94 -13.24 -7.27
N GLY A 85 -3.27 -12.56 -8.37
CA GLY A 85 -3.66 -13.16 -9.64
C GLY A 85 -2.44 -13.73 -10.39
N PRO A 86 -2.65 -14.60 -11.39
CA PRO A 86 -1.56 -15.15 -12.20
C PRO A 86 -0.72 -14.05 -12.87
N ASP A 87 -1.38 -13.02 -13.38
CA ASP A 87 -0.75 -11.91 -14.12
C ASP A 87 -0.02 -10.93 -13.19
N ASP A 88 -0.26 -10.97 -11.88
CA ASP A 88 0.44 -10.09 -10.94
C ASP A 88 1.93 -10.43 -10.92
N ILE A 89 2.30 -11.70 -11.05
CA ILE A 89 3.69 -12.19 -11.00
C ILE A 89 4.54 -11.59 -12.12
N ASP A 90 3.95 -11.27 -13.27
CA ASP A 90 4.67 -10.67 -14.41
C ASP A 90 5.18 -9.25 -14.10
N HIS A 91 4.68 -8.62 -13.04
CA HIS A 91 5.12 -7.30 -12.58
C HIS A 91 6.32 -7.37 -11.61
N PHE A 92 6.74 -8.56 -11.20
CA PHE A 92 7.81 -8.76 -10.23
C PHE A 92 9.13 -9.01 -10.95
N ASN A 93 10.21 -8.45 -10.41
CA ASN A 93 11.55 -8.83 -10.87
C ASN A 93 11.96 -10.20 -10.30
N ALA A 94 13.03 -10.78 -10.83
CA ALA A 94 13.49 -12.12 -10.44
C ALA A 94 13.76 -12.27 -8.94
N GLU A 95 14.29 -11.23 -8.29
CA GLU A 95 14.55 -11.23 -6.85
C GLU A 95 13.24 -11.24 -6.06
N GLN A 96 12.27 -10.42 -6.45
CA GLN A 96 10.97 -10.34 -5.78
C GLN A 96 10.17 -11.65 -5.96
N VAL A 97 10.27 -12.30 -7.12
CA VAL A 97 9.68 -13.63 -7.35
C VAL A 97 10.32 -14.68 -6.43
N ALA A 98 11.65 -14.68 -6.31
CA ALA A 98 12.34 -15.59 -5.41
C ALA A 98 11.93 -15.37 -3.95
N GLN A 99 11.85 -14.12 -3.50
CA GLN A 99 11.38 -13.77 -2.15
C GLN A 99 9.95 -14.25 -1.90
N LEU A 100 9.06 -14.10 -2.87
CA LEU A 100 7.68 -14.57 -2.77
C LEU A 100 7.60 -16.10 -2.69
N TYR A 101 8.47 -16.80 -3.43
CA TYR A 101 8.57 -18.25 -3.37
C TYR A 101 9.06 -18.75 -2.01
N GLU A 102 10.10 -18.13 -1.44
CA GLU A 102 10.55 -18.47 -0.09
C GLU A 102 9.48 -18.19 0.97
N LEU A 103 8.76 -17.06 0.84
CA LEU A 103 7.63 -16.77 1.72
C LEU A 103 6.54 -17.85 1.63
N LYS A 104 6.26 -18.36 0.43
CA LYS A 104 5.32 -19.46 0.23
C LYS A 104 5.80 -20.75 0.90
N LYS A 105 7.08 -21.12 0.77
CA LYS A 105 7.63 -22.32 1.43
C LYS A 105 7.43 -22.26 2.95
N VAL A 106 7.81 -21.14 3.55
CA VAL A 106 7.71 -20.93 5.01
C VAL A 106 6.26 -20.98 5.50
N THR A 107 5.32 -20.38 4.78
CA THR A 107 3.90 -20.34 5.19
C THR A 107 3.16 -21.65 4.96
N HIS A 108 3.63 -22.50 4.04
CA HIS A 108 3.05 -23.83 3.77
C HIS A 108 3.82 -24.99 4.43
N GLY A 109 4.85 -24.70 5.24
CA GLY A 109 5.59 -25.70 6.02
C GLY A 109 6.41 -26.67 5.19
N VAL A 110 6.84 -26.28 3.98
CA VAL A 110 7.78 -27.09 3.17
C VAL A 110 9.18 -26.83 3.72
N PRO A 111 9.85 -27.80 4.38
CA PRO A 111 11.20 -27.63 4.88
C PRO A 111 12.19 -27.51 3.72
N ASP A 112 13.32 -26.87 3.99
CA ASP A 112 14.44 -26.69 3.04
C ASP A 112 14.99 -28.01 2.48
#